data_AF-A0A151J1Y1-F1
#
_entry.id   AF-A0A151J1Y1-F1
#
_cell.length_a   1.000
_cell.length_b   1.000
_cell.length_c   1.000
_cell.angle_alpha   90.00
_cell.angle_beta   90.00
_cell.angle_gamma   90.00
#
_symmetry.space_group_name_H-M   'P 1'
#
loop_
_entity.id
_entity.type
_entity.pdbx_description
1 polymer ?
#
loop_
_entity_poly.entity_id
_entity_poly.type
_entity_poly.pdbx_seq_one_letter_code
_entity_poly.pdbx_strand_id
1 'polypeptide(L)' 'MPEYTLNEIFDIVLVLRECHNNYRQTAVLYRNRFPHRRHPNHCTISKLYYELLKPGETHRWEKCIASDGQYFK' A
#
# COMPACT_ATOMS: atom_id res chain seq x y z
N MET A 1 -8.66 -7.97 -7.12
CA MET A 1 -9.23 -6.67 -6.69
C MET A 1 -8.97 -5.64 -7.79
N PRO A 2 -9.91 -5.42 -8.73
CA PRO A 2 -9.70 -4.53 -9.88
C PRO A 2 -9.88 -3.04 -9.55
N GLU A 3 -10.14 -2.68 -8.29
CA GLU A 3 -10.60 -1.34 -7.90
C GLU A 3 -9.48 -0.37 -7.51
N TYR A 4 -8.25 -0.86 -7.32
CA TYR A 4 -7.09 -0.04 -7.02
C TYR A 4 -6.04 -0.26 -8.10
N THR A 5 -5.49 0.84 -8.61
CA THR A 5 -4.33 0.79 -9.50
C THR A 5 -3.08 0.35 -8.74
N LEU A 6 -2.07 -0.16 -9.45
CA LEU A 6 -0.79 -0.52 -8.84
C LEU A 6 -0.16 0.66 -8.08
N ASN A 7 -0.26 1.88 -8.63
CA ASN A 7 0.24 3.10 -7.98
C ASN A 7 -0.47 3.38 -6.66
N GLU A 8 -1.79 3.23 -6.61
CA GLU A 8 -2.55 3.39 -5.37
C GLU A 8 -2.14 2.34 -4.33
N ILE A 9 -1.94 1.10 -4.74
CA ILE A 9 -1.46 0.03 -3.88
C ILE A 9 -0.08 0.35 -3.31
N PHE A 10 0.86 0.80 -4.14
CA PHE A 10 2.20 1.20 -3.70
C PHE A 10 2.15 2.34 -2.67
N ASP A 11 1.38 3.39 -2.96
CA ASP A 11 1.23 4.51 -2.05
C ASP A 11 0.59 4.09 -0.71
N ILE A 12 -0.41 3.20 -0.73
CA ILE A 12 -1.03 2.64 0.48
C ILE A 12 0.01 1.86 1.32
N VAL A 13 0.82 1.02 0.68
CA VAL A 13 1.85 0.20 1.36
C VAL A 13 2.96 1.08 1.92
N LEU A 14 3.36 2.13 1.22
CA LEU A 14 4.37 3.07 1.68
C LEU A 14 3.89 3.82 2.94
N VAL A 15 2.67 4.37 2.91
CA VAL A 15 2.06 5.00 4.08
C VAL A 15 1.84 3.99 5.22
N LEU A 16 1.56 2.72 4.91
CA LEU A 16 1.42 1.67 5.93
C LEU A 16 2.72 1.41 6.70
N ARG A 17 3.86 1.39 5.99
CA ARG A 17 5.18 1.23 6.59
C ARG A 17 5.54 2.43 7.48
N GLU A 18 5.24 3.64 7.03
CA GLU A 18 5.44 4.86 7.84
C GLU A 18 4.60 4.87 9.11
N CYS A 19 3.38 4.33 9.06
CA CYS A 19 2.52 4.19 10.22
C CYS A 19 2.83 2.93 11.06
N HIS A 20 3.96 2.27 10.85
CA HIS A 20 4.37 1.06 11.58
C HIS A 20 3.28 -0.04 11.58
N ASN A 21 2.64 -0.28 10.44
CA ASN A 21 1.53 -1.21 10.25
C ASN A 21 0.24 -0.85 11.01
N ASN A 22 0.08 0.39 11.48
CA ASN A 22 -1.17 0.87 12.06
C ASN A 22 -2.16 1.28 10.96
N TYR A 23 -3.00 0.34 10.55
CA TYR A 23 -4.00 0.52 9.49
C TYR A 23 -4.94 1.71 9.68
N ARG A 24 -5.27 2.09 10.93
CA ARG A 24 -6.15 3.24 11.20
C ARG A 24 -5.41 4.55 10.93
N GLN A 25 -4.18 4.67 11.41
CA GLN A 25 -3.34 5.83 11.11
C GLN A 25 -3.03 5.92 9.61
N THR A 26 -2.77 4.78 8.95
CA THR A 26 -2.57 4.72 7.51
C THR A 26 -3.76 5.26 6.73
N ALA A 27 -4.99 4.88 7.09
CA ALA A 27 -6.18 5.37 6.39
C ALA A 27 -6.32 6.90 6.50
N VAL A 28 -6.00 7.47 7.67
CA VAL A 28 -6.03 8.92 7.90
C VAL A 28 -4.92 9.61 7.13
N LEU A 29 -3.69 9.11 7.22
CA LEU A 29 -2.53 9.72 6.58
C LEU A 29 -2.62 9.63 5.04
N TYR A 30 -3.07 8.50 4.51
CA TYR A 30 -3.29 8.30 3.08
C TYR A 30 -4.32 9.29 2.54
N ARG A 31 -5.44 9.47 3.26
CA ARG A 31 -6.47 10.45 2.90
C ARG A 31 -5.93 11.87 2.85
N ASN A 32 -5.09 12.23 3.83
CA ASN A 32 -4.51 13.57 3.90
C ASN A 32 -3.52 13.83 2.76
N ARG A 33 -2.75 12.83 2.35
CA ARG A 33 -1.77 12.95 1.25
C ARG A 33 -2.42 12.92 -0.13
N PHE A 34 -3.48 12.14 -0.29
CA PHE A 34 -4.13 11.92 -1.59
C PHE A 34 -5.63 12.29 -1.53
N PRO A 35 -5.98 13.57 -1.31
CA PRO A 35 -7.37 13.97 -1.09
C PRO A 35 -8.28 13.66 -2.27
N HIS A 36 -7.74 13.67 -3.49
CA HIS A 36 -8.48 13.39 -4.74
C HIS A 36 -8.59 11.91 -5.10
N ARG A 37 -7.95 11.02 -4.34
CA ARG A 37 -8.00 9.58 -4.60
C ARG A 37 -9.08 8.90 -3.78
N ARG A 38 -9.29 7.62 -4.07
CA ARG A 38 -10.20 6.80 -3.28
C ARG A 38 -9.63 6.58 -1.89
N HIS A 39 -10.49 6.64 -0.88
CA HIS A 39 -10.10 6.56 0.53
C HIS A 39 -10.38 5.17 1.10
N PRO A 40 -9.43 4.22 1.06
CA PRO A 40 -9.62 2.91 1.67
C PRO A 40 -9.74 3.06 3.18
N ASN A 41 -10.64 2.28 3.79
CA ASN A 41 -10.69 2.18 5.25
C ASN A 41 -9.64 1.17 5.73
N HIS A 42 -9.41 1.13 7.04
CA HIS A 42 -8.42 0.26 7.66
C HIS A 42 -8.65 -1.24 7.37
N CYS A 43 -9.89 -1.69 7.24
CA CYS A 43 -10.22 -3.07 6.86
C CYS A 43 -9.80 -3.36 5.41
N THR A 44 -10.06 -2.43 4.49
CA THR A 44 -9.64 -2.54 3.09
C THR A 44 -8.13 -2.58 2.96
N ILE A 45 -7.40 -1.73 3.69
CA ILE A 45 -5.93 -1.72 3.69
C ILE A 45 -5.38 -3.06 4.21
N SER A 46 -5.93 -3.56 5.33
CA SER A 46 -5.51 -4.86 5.87
C SER A 46 -5.77 -6.01 4.90
N LYS A 47 -6.94 -6.03 4.25
CA LYS A 47 -7.27 -7.01 3.21
C LYS A 47 -6.33 -6.92 2.02
N LEU A 48 -6.05 -5.72 1.52
CA LEU A 48 -5.08 -5.50 0.43
C LEU A 48 -3.68 -6.01 0.81
N TYR A 49 -3.22 -5.70 2.02
CA TYR A 49 -1.93 -6.17 2.51
C TYR A 49 -1.88 -7.70 2.57
N TYR A 50 -2.91 -8.35 3.08
CA TYR A 50 -2.93 -9.81 3.18
C TYR A 50 -3.12 -10.52 1.83
N GLU A 51 -3.93 -9.98 0.92
CA GLU A 51 -4.15 -10.58 -0.40
C GLU A 51 -2.94 -10.39 -1.32
N LEU A 52 -2.19 -9.29 -1.19
CA LEU A 52 -1.09 -8.96 -2.10
C LEU A 52 0.30 -9.29 -1.55
N LEU A 53 0.46 -9.35 -0.21
CA LEU A 53 1.76 -9.40 0.44
C LEU A 53 1.92 -10.53 1.47
N LYS A 54 0.96 -11.47 1.62
CA LYS A 54 1.20 -12.65 2.47
C LYS A 54 2.19 -13.64 1.81
N PRO A 55 3.17 -14.16 2.57
CA PRO A 55 4.12 -15.15 2.11
C PRO A 55 3.44 -16.53 1.99
N GLY A 56 3.43 -17.05 0.77
CA GLY A 56 2.91 -18.37 0.40
C GLY A 56 3.15 -18.64 -1.08
N GLU A 57 3.15 -17.59 -1.90
CA GLU A 57 3.58 -17.64 -3.28
C GLU A 57 4.50 -16.45 -3.56
N THR A 58 5.67 -16.73 -4.13
CA THR A 58 6.79 -15.82 -4.34
C THR A 58 6.39 -14.65 -5.25
N HIS A 59 6.18 -13.45 -4.71
CA HIS A 59 5.64 -12.32 -5.47
C HIS A 59 6.74 -11.45 -6.10
N ARG A 60 6.75 -11.51 -7.44
CA ARG A 60 7.40 -10.67 -8.46
C ARG A 60 7.58 -9.17 -8.15
N TRP A 61 6.85 -8.60 -7.19
CA TRP A 61 6.80 -7.17 -6.91
C TRP A 61 7.96 -6.63 -6.07
N GLU A 62 8.61 -7.44 -5.22
CA GLU A 62 9.84 -7.00 -4.54
C GLU A 62 10.97 -6.71 -5.55
N LYS A 63 11.00 -7.45 -6.66
CA LYS A 63 11.91 -7.17 -7.78
C LYS A 63 11.55 -5.86 -8.50
N CYS A 64 10.25 -5.55 -8.66
CA CYS A 64 9.82 -4.26 -9.22
C CYS A 64 10.21 -3.08 -8.31
N ILE A 65 10.06 -3.22 -7.00
CA ILE A 65 10.45 -2.21 -6.00
C ILE A 65 11.96 -1.95 -6.05
N ALA A 66 12.78 -3.01 -6.19
CA ALA A 66 14.23 -2.88 -6.30
C ALA A 66 14.70 -2.31 -7.66
N SER A 67 13.93 -2.51 -8.73
CA SER A 67 14.27 -2.02 -10.07
C SER A 67 13.97 -0.54 -10.29
N ASP A 68 12.98 0.03 -9.61
CA ASP A 68 12.55 1.41 -9.86
C ASP A 68 13.31 2.48 -9.07
N GLY A 69 14.18 2.13 -8.10
CA GLY A 69 15.23 3.01 -7.55
C GLY A 69 14.85 4.41 -7.02
N GLN A 70 13.56 4.78 -7.00
CA GLN A 70 13.13 6.19 -6.89
C GLN A 70 12.37 6.50 -5.61
N TYR A 71 12.11 5.51 -4.75
CA TYR A 71 11.34 5.67 -3.51
C TYR A 71 12.14 5.46 -2.22
N PHE A 72 13.45 5.24 -2.33
CA PHE A 72 14.39 5.22 -1.20
C PHE A 72 15.38 6.39 -1.33
N LYS A 73 14.91 7.60 -1.04
CA LYS A 73 15.78 8.74 -0.76
C LYS A 73 15.18 9.59 0.34
#